data_AF-A0A915LND3-F1
#
_entry.id   AF-A0A915LND3-F1
#
_cell.length_a   1.000
_cell.length_b   1.000
_cell.length_c   1.000
_cell.angle_alpha   90.00
_cell.angle_beta   90.00
_cell.angle_gamma   90.00
#
_symmetry.space_group_name_H-M   'P 1'
#
loop_
_entity.id
_entity.type
_entity.pdbx_description
1 polymer ?
#
loop_
_entity_poly.entity_id
_entity_poly.type
_entity_poly.pdbx_seq_one_letter_code
_entity_poly.pdbx_strand_id
1 'polypeptide(L)'
;MSFSTSSKSTLDINSSSFDPEYYVQDLLRKKGLEELVAVEQDMVNNVRRLDSEMQSLVYENYSKFLNATSTVKDMQNRLTDAHNEMNSLSSRMDKIADLSDSLTEKFAKNCERVKKLNEARDSVKRLEFLIKAPQILQTCVEQNDFSKAVNTFVSIQPKLEKLKNLPSMAGIASDSEKIMEGVKKQVEIKLSEQLERRLISSESVIQAVQLLKKLGISENELENQLLSTFEREIYSELNKLREEENEQQQQIPGELPTNIKFNDIFEFVDTGCCHFLTN
;
A
#
# COMPACT_ATOMS: atom_id res chain seq x y z
N MET A 1 -32.06 -84.43 -53.57
CA MET A 1 -31.12 -85.42 -54.12
C MET A 1 -29.75 -85.17 -53.51
N SER A 2 -29.29 -86.06 -52.64
CA SER A 2 -28.07 -85.88 -51.85
C SER A 2 -26.91 -86.62 -52.54
N PHE A 3 -26.17 -85.95 -53.42
CA PHE A 3 -25.09 -86.59 -54.18
C PHE A 3 -23.72 -86.39 -53.52
N SER A 4 -23.16 -87.51 -53.06
CA SER A 4 -21.75 -87.85 -52.86
C SER A 4 -20.71 -86.71 -52.80
N THR A 5 -20.48 -86.18 -51.60
CA THR A 5 -19.17 -85.62 -51.19
C THR A 5 -18.46 -86.48 -50.13
N SER A 6 -19.18 -87.40 -49.48
CA SER A 6 -18.72 -88.17 -48.31
C SER A 6 -17.52 -89.10 -48.53
N SER A 7 -17.19 -89.48 -49.77
CA SER A 7 -16.10 -90.44 -50.04
C SER A 7 -14.71 -89.80 -50.09
N LYS A 8 -14.61 -88.47 -50.11
CA LYS A 8 -13.33 -87.75 -49.97
C LYS A 8 -13.04 -87.37 -48.53
N SER A 9 -14.06 -87.09 -47.72
CA SER A 9 -13.91 -86.71 -46.31
C SER A 9 -13.61 -87.90 -45.38
N THR A 10 -13.85 -89.14 -45.82
CA THR A 10 -13.43 -90.36 -45.10
C THR A 10 -11.98 -90.77 -45.37
N LEU A 11 -11.37 -90.25 -46.45
CA LEU A 11 -9.98 -90.54 -46.85
C LEU A 11 -8.98 -89.43 -46.47
N ASP A 12 -9.46 -88.32 -45.92
CA ASP A 12 -8.60 -87.21 -45.45
C ASP A 12 -8.27 -87.38 -43.97
N ILE A 13 -6.99 -87.60 -43.67
CA ILE A 13 -6.45 -87.80 -42.31
C ILE A 13 -6.76 -86.61 -41.38
N ASN A 14 -6.94 -85.40 -41.93
CA ASN A 14 -7.23 -84.19 -41.16
C ASN A 14 -8.73 -83.96 -40.93
N SER A 15 -9.59 -84.82 -41.49
CA SER A 15 -11.04 -84.69 -41.37
C SER A 15 -11.57 -85.34 -40.10
N SER A 16 -12.58 -84.72 -39.48
CA SER A 16 -13.33 -85.31 -38.36
C SER A 16 -14.16 -86.54 -38.76
N SER A 17 -14.30 -86.83 -40.06
CA SER A 17 -14.97 -88.04 -40.58
C SER A 17 -14.02 -89.11 -41.12
N PHE A 18 -12.72 -89.05 -40.78
CA PHE A 18 -11.72 -90.01 -41.24
C PHE A 18 -12.06 -91.46 -40.85
N ASP A 19 -11.96 -92.38 -41.80
CA ASP A 19 -12.10 -93.83 -41.59
C ASP A 19 -10.72 -94.51 -41.82
N PRO A 20 -10.02 -94.92 -40.75
CA PRO A 20 -8.70 -95.53 -40.86
C PRO A 20 -8.69 -96.83 -41.67
N GLU A 21 -9.74 -97.65 -41.55
CA GLU A 21 -9.80 -98.97 -42.17
C GLU A 21 -10.01 -98.83 -43.68
N TYR A 22 -10.94 -97.95 -44.08
CA TYR A 22 -11.18 -97.63 -45.48
C TYR A 22 -9.98 -96.93 -46.13
N TYR A 23 -9.28 -96.05 -45.39
CA TYR A 23 -8.06 -95.40 -45.87
C TYR A 23 -6.92 -96.41 -46.12
N VAL A 24 -6.65 -97.30 -45.16
CA VAL A 24 -5.62 -98.34 -45.33
C VAL A 24 -5.98 -99.32 -46.45
N GLN A 25 -7.24 -99.73 -46.57
CA GLN A 25 -7.69 -100.60 -47.66
C GLN A 25 -7.51 -99.95 -49.05
N ASP A 26 -7.83 -98.66 -49.19
CA ASP A 26 -7.64 -97.94 -50.45
C ASP A 26 -6.15 -97.72 -50.77
N LEU A 27 -5.32 -97.48 -49.75
CA LEU A 27 -3.87 -97.35 -49.87
C LEU A 27 -3.22 -98.66 -50.36
N LEU A 28 -3.55 -99.80 -49.71
CA LEU A 28 -3.08 -101.13 -50.08
C LEU A 28 -3.51 -101.57 -51.50
N ARG A 29 -4.65 -101.07 -51.98
CA ARG A 29 -5.13 -101.36 -53.35
C ARG A 29 -4.44 -100.51 -54.42
N LYS A 30 -3.93 -99.32 -54.07
CA LYS A 30 -3.43 -98.32 -55.02
C LYS A 30 -1.91 -98.20 -55.10
N LYS A 31 -1.18 -98.59 -54.04
CA LYS A 31 0.26 -98.38 -53.93
C LYS A 31 1.07 -99.68 -53.95
N GLY A 32 2.28 -99.59 -54.50
CA GLY A 32 3.28 -100.66 -54.42
C GLY A 32 3.91 -100.76 -53.03
N LEU A 33 4.61 -101.86 -52.74
CA LEU A 33 5.25 -102.09 -51.42
C LEU A 33 6.27 -100.99 -51.06
N GLU A 34 7.10 -100.57 -52.02
CA GLU A 34 8.08 -99.49 -51.83
C GLU A 34 7.42 -98.14 -51.52
N GLU A 35 6.32 -97.83 -52.20
CA GLU A 35 5.53 -96.62 -51.94
C GLU A 35 4.79 -96.67 -50.60
N LEU A 36 4.40 -97.87 -50.14
CA LEU A 36 3.77 -98.08 -48.83
C LEU A 36 4.78 -97.86 -47.70
N VAL A 37 6.01 -98.38 -47.83
CA VAL A 37 7.12 -98.12 -46.90
C VAL A 37 7.48 -96.63 -46.88
N ALA A 38 7.46 -95.96 -48.03
CA ALA A 38 7.67 -94.50 -48.08
C ALA A 38 6.56 -93.73 -47.34
N VAL A 39 5.29 -94.15 -47.45
CA VAL A 39 4.17 -93.55 -46.70
C VAL A 39 4.28 -93.82 -45.20
N GLU A 40 4.66 -95.04 -44.79
CA GLU A 40 4.92 -95.35 -43.38
C GLU A 40 6.02 -94.44 -42.81
N GLN A 41 7.14 -94.32 -43.52
CA GLN A 41 8.27 -93.50 -43.07
C GLN A 41 7.92 -92.01 -42.99
N ASP A 42 7.13 -91.49 -43.94
CA ASP A 42 6.61 -90.12 -43.88
C ASP A 42 5.63 -89.93 -42.72
N MET A 43 4.73 -90.88 -42.48
CA MET A 43 3.78 -90.83 -41.36
C MET A 43 4.51 -90.85 -40.00
N VAL A 44 5.52 -91.69 -39.83
CA VAL A 44 6.39 -91.73 -38.63
C VAL A 44 7.14 -90.41 -38.44
N ASN A 45 7.65 -89.81 -39.52
CA ASN A 45 8.32 -88.51 -39.48
C ASN A 45 7.33 -87.39 -39.10
N ASN A 46 6.11 -87.40 -39.64
CA ASN A 46 5.07 -86.44 -39.32
C ASN A 46 4.62 -86.53 -37.85
N VAL A 47 4.48 -87.73 -37.28
CA VAL A 47 4.18 -87.91 -35.84
C VAL A 47 5.28 -87.28 -34.98
N ARG A 48 6.56 -87.55 -35.27
CA ARG A 48 7.70 -86.96 -34.53
C ARG A 48 7.79 -85.44 -34.67
N ARG A 49 7.49 -84.92 -35.87
CA ARG A 49 7.44 -83.47 -36.13
C ARG A 49 6.31 -82.80 -35.33
N LEU A 50 5.11 -83.37 -35.34
CA LEU A 50 3.96 -82.84 -34.61
C LEU A 50 4.16 -82.85 -33.08
N ASP A 51 4.79 -83.89 -32.52
CA ASP A 51 5.17 -83.92 -31.09
C ASP A 51 6.20 -82.82 -30.77
N SER A 52 7.21 -82.63 -31.63
CA SER A 52 8.21 -81.56 -31.48
C SER A 52 7.58 -80.16 -31.57
N GLU A 53 6.65 -79.95 -32.51
CA GLU A 53 5.88 -78.71 -32.68
C GLU A 53 4.95 -78.45 -31.48
N MET A 54 4.27 -79.48 -30.96
CA MET A 54 3.45 -79.39 -29.76
C MET A 54 4.29 -78.99 -28.54
N GLN A 55 5.44 -79.64 -28.31
CA GLN A 55 6.35 -79.29 -27.22
C GLN A 55 6.86 -77.85 -27.36
N SER A 56 7.31 -77.44 -28.54
CA SER A 56 7.74 -76.07 -28.83
C SER A 56 6.63 -75.04 -28.52
N LEU A 57 5.40 -75.31 -28.96
CA LEU A 57 4.24 -74.45 -28.73
C LEU A 57 3.90 -74.34 -27.22
N VAL A 58 4.00 -75.44 -26.48
CA VAL A 58 3.80 -75.42 -25.01
C VAL A 58 4.88 -74.59 -24.32
N TYR A 59 6.16 -74.79 -24.65
CA TYR A 59 7.25 -74.03 -24.05
C TYR A 59 7.16 -72.53 -24.36
N GLU A 60 6.91 -72.16 -25.61
CA GLU A 60 6.75 -70.75 -25.99
C GLU A 60 5.56 -70.10 -25.28
N ASN A 61 4.39 -70.76 -25.29
CA ASN A 61 3.20 -70.18 -24.68
C ASN A 61 3.30 -70.14 -23.16
N TYR A 62 3.84 -71.17 -22.51
CA TYR A 62 4.04 -71.17 -21.05
C TYR A 62 5.02 -70.07 -20.62
N SER A 63 6.12 -69.87 -21.35
CA SER A 63 7.06 -68.77 -21.11
C SER A 63 6.37 -67.40 -21.27
N LYS A 64 5.61 -67.19 -22.35
CA LYS A 64 4.83 -65.97 -22.57
C LYS A 64 3.79 -65.73 -21.47
N PHE A 65 3.08 -66.77 -21.02
CA PHE A 65 2.06 -66.67 -19.98
C PHE A 65 2.66 -66.36 -18.60
N LEU A 66 3.79 -66.98 -18.26
CA LEU A 66 4.52 -66.72 -17.01
C LEU A 66 5.05 -65.28 -16.99
N ASN A 67 5.64 -64.82 -18.09
CA ASN A 67 6.14 -63.45 -18.22
C ASN A 67 5.00 -62.42 -18.17
N ALA A 68 3.87 -62.67 -18.84
CA ALA A 68 2.69 -61.82 -18.76
C ALA A 68 2.12 -61.77 -17.34
N THR A 69 2.05 -62.91 -16.64
CA THR A 69 1.57 -62.99 -15.26
C THR A 69 2.49 -62.24 -14.28
N SER A 70 3.82 -62.37 -14.43
CA SER A 70 4.78 -61.58 -13.65
C SER A 70 4.61 -60.08 -13.94
N THR A 71 4.52 -59.70 -15.22
CA THR A 71 4.33 -58.30 -15.63
C THR A 71 3.08 -57.68 -15.00
N VAL A 72 1.95 -58.40 -14.99
CA VAL A 72 0.69 -57.95 -14.36
C VAL A 72 0.87 -57.77 -12.84
N LYS A 73 1.57 -58.69 -12.18
CA LYS A 73 1.87 -58.59 -10.74
C LYS A 73 2.79 -57.40 -10.42
N ASP A 74 3.81 -57.18 -11.24
CA ASP A 74 4.73 -56.05 -11.08
C ASP A 74 4.03 -54.71 -11.36
N MET A 75 3.12 -54.66 -12.34
CA MET A 75 2.24 -53.51 -12.56
C MET A 75 1.32 -53.24 -11.36
N GLN A 76 0.73 -54.28 -10.76
CA GLN A 76 -0.11 -54.15 -9.57
C GLN A 76 0.66 -53.60 -8.36
N ASN A 77 1.88 -54.10 -8.13
CA ASN A 77 2.75 -53.59 -7.07
C ASN A 77 3.07 -52.10 -7.29
N ARG A 78 3.54 -51.73 -8.49
CA ARG A 78 3.86 -50.33 -8.83
C ARG A 78 2.66 -49.39 -8.73
N LEU A 79 1.45 -49.85 -9.07
CA LEU A 79 0.22 -49.07 -8.92
C LEU A 79 -0.11 -48.85 -7.43
N THR A 80 0.13 -49.86 -6.59
CA THR A 80 -0.07 -49.78 -5.13
C THR A 80 0.92 -48.81 -4.50
N ASP A 81 2.20 -48.85 -4.90
CA ASP A 81 3.23 -47.93 -4.44
C ASP A 81 2.91 -46.48 -4.84
N ALA A 82 2.51 -46.25 -6.09
CA ALA A 82 2.09 -44.93 -6.58
C ALA A 82 0.85 -44.40 -5.83
N HIS A 83 -0.11 -45.26 -5.48
CA HIS A 83 -1.27 -44.88 -4.68
C HIS A 83 -0.86 -44.50 -3.24
N ASN A 84 0.06 -45.25 -2.63
CA ASN A 84 0.61 -44.92 -1.31
C ASN A 84 1.37 -43.59 -1.31
N GLU A 85 2.15 -43.31 -2.36
CA GLU A 85 2.85 -42.04 -2.55
C GLU A 85 1.86 -40.87 -2.74
N MET A 86 0.80 -41.06 -3.53
CA MET A 86 -0.27 -40.07 -3.70
C MET A 86 -1.00 -39.76 -2.39
N ASN A 87 -1.32 -40.77 -1.58
CA ASN A 87 -1.95 -40.59 -0.26
C ASN A 87 -1.00 -39.85 0.72
N SER A 88 0.29 -40.18 0.70
CA SER A 88 1.34 -39.48 1.45
C SER A 88 1.46 -38.00 1.02
N LEU A 89 1.39 -37.72 -0.29
CA LEU A 89 1.39 -36.36 -0.83
C LEU A 89 0.15 -35.58 -0.41
N SER A 90 -1.05 -36.18 -0.48
CA SER A 90 -2.28 -35.54 0.00
C SER A 90 -2.16 -35.14 1.47
N SER A 91 -1.77 -36.07 2.35
CA SER A 91 -1.58 -35.79 3.78
C SER A 91 -0.52 -34.72 4.06
N ARG A 92 0.49 -34.56 3.19
CA ARG A 92 1.45 -33.45 3.27
C ARG A 92 0.83 -32.12 2.84
N MET A 93 0.00 -32.12 1.80
CA MET A 93 -0.71 -30.91 1.35
C MET A 93 -1.73 -30.44 2.39
N ASP A 94 -2.47 -31.36 3.01
CA ASP A 94 -3.40 -31.05 4.12
C ASP A 94 -2.65 -30.38 5.28
N LYS A 95 -1.49 -30.94 5.69
CA LYS A 95 -0.63 -30.34 6.72
C LYS A 95 -0.06 -28.97 6.31
N ILE A 96 0.20 -28.74 5.03
CA ILE A 96 0.65 -27.43 4.51
C ILE A 96 -0.49 -26.41 4.57
N ALA A 97 -1.74 -26.83 4.29
CA ALA A 97 -2.92 -25.98 4.47
C ALA A 97 -3.13 -25.62 5.95
N ASP A 98 -3.15 -26.61 6.86
CA ASP A 98 -3.28 -26.40 8.31
C ASP A 98 -2.21 -25.43 8.86
N LEU A 99 -0.95 -25.61 8.42
CA LEU A 99 0.15 -24.74 8.81
C LEU A 99 0.02 -23.33 8.22
N SER A 100 -0.48 -23.20 6.99
CA SER A 100 -0.72 -21.90 6.34
C SER A 100 -1.83 -21.12 7.03
N ASP A 101 -2.90 -21.80 7.46
CA ASP A 101 -4.02 -21.18 8.18
C ASP A 101 -3.58 -20.74 9.59
N SER A 102 -2.91 -21.61 10.35
CA SER A 102 -2.32 -21.27 11.66
C SER A 102 -1.28 -20.13 11.56
N LEU A 103 -0.50 -20.08 10.47
CA LEU A 103 0.45 -19.00 10.22
C LEU A 103 -0.26 -17.68 9.90
N THR A 104 -1.31 -17.74 9.08
CA THR A 104 -2.18 -16.58 8.76
C THR A 104 -2.84 -16.02 10.01
N GLU A 105 -3.37 -16.88 10.88
CA GLU A 105 -3.98 -16.46 12.15
C GLU A 105 -2.94 -15.78 13.09
N LYS A 106 -1.73 -16.34 13.18
CA LYS A 106 -0.63 -15.74 13.95
C LYS A 106 -0.18 -14.39 13.38
N PHE A 107 -0.08 -14.26 12.06
CA PHE A 107 0.22 -12.99 11.42
C PHE A 107 -0.88 -11.96 11.63
N ALA A 108 -2.15 -12.33 11.53
CA ALA A 108 -3.28 -11.43 11.81
C ALA A 108 -3.22 -10.88 13.25
N LYS A 109 -3.06 -11.74 14.26
CA LYS A 109 -2.88 -11.34 15.67
C LYS A 109 -1.65 -10.44 15.86
N ASN A 110 -0.55 -10.72 15.15
CA ASN A 110 0.66 -9.89 15.23
C ASN A 110 0.47 -8.52 14.56
N CYS A 111 -0.19 -8.45 13.39
CA CYS A 111 -0.52 -7.20 12.71
C CYS A 111 -1.46 -6.34 13.56
N GLU A 112 -2.44 -6.92 14.23
CA GLU A 112 -3.32 -6.22 15.17
C GLU A 112 -2.53 -5.63 16.36
N ARG A 113 -1.61 -6.43 16.94
CA ARG A 113 -0.71 -5.97 18.02
C ARG A 113 0.22 -4.84 17.56
N VAL A 114 0.79 -4.94 16.35
CA VAL A 114 1.62 -3.88 15.75
C VAL A 114 0.80 -2.62 15.49
N LYS A 115 -0.44 -2.75 15.01
CA LYS A 115 -1.37 -1.63 14.82
C LYS A 115 -1.67 -0.92 16.14
N LYS A 116 -2.05 -1.66 17.19
CA LYS A 116 -2.27 -1.13 18.54
C LYS A 116 -1.03 -0.42 19.11
N LEU A 117 0.16 -0.98 18.91
CA LEU A 117 1.42 -0.34 19.32
C LEU A 117 1.72 0.93 18.52
N ASN A 118 1.39 0.98 17.23
CA ASN A 118 1.59 2.18 16.43
C ASN A 118 0.56 3.27 16.77
N GLU A 119 -0.71 2.92 17.00
CA GLU A 119 -1.75 3.84 17.51
C GLU A 119 -1.35 4.43 18.87
N ALA A 120 -0.78 3.63 19.77
CA ALA A 120 -0.21 4.10 21.03
C ALA A 120 1.00 5.03 20.80
N ARG A 121 1.96 4.63 19.95
CA ARG A 121 3.14 5.44 19.57
C ARG A 121 2.75 6.80 18.98
N ASP A 122 1.79 6.84 18.08
CA ASP A 122 1.34 8.10 17.46
C ASP A 122 0.53 8.95 18.43
N SER A 123 -0.13 8.35 19.42
CA SER A 123 -0.73 9.08 20.55
C SER A 123 0.33 9.66 21.48
N VAL A 124 1.40 8.92 21.79
CA VAL A 124 2.56 9.40 22.56
C VAL A 124 3.29 10.53 21.82
N LYS A 125 3.57 10.42 20.52
CA LYS A 125 4.16 11.52 19.72
C LYS A 125 3.30 12.78 19.73
N ARG A 126 1.98 12.63 19.63
CA ARG A 126 1.04 13.77 19.69
C ARG A 126 1.09 14.43 21.07
N LEU A 127 1.18 13.65 22.15
CA LEU A 127 1.35 14.17 23.51
C LEU A 127 2.73 14.82 23.71
N GLU A 128 3.80 14.24 23.18
CA GLU A 128 5.16 14.79 23.20
C GLU A 128 5.23 16.15 22.51
N PHE A 129 4.56 16.30 21.37
CA PHE A 129 4.45 17.59 20.67
C PHE A 129 3.68 18.63 21.50
N LEU A 130 2.61 18.24 22.19
CA LEU A 130 1.87 19.14 23.10
C LEU A 130 2.72 19.54 24.33
N ILE A 131 3.50 18.62 24.89
CA ILE A 131 4.40 18.89 26.02
C ILE A 131 5.53 19.86 25.61
N LYS A 132 6.06 19.72 24.39
CA LYS A 132 7.10 20.60 23.84
C LYS A 132 6.54 21.93 23.29
N ALA A 133 5.23 22.11 23.24
CA ALA A 133 4.61 23.31 22.67
C ALA A 133 5.07 24.63 23.31
N PRO A 134 5.16 24.79 24.66
CA PRO A 134 5.63 26.04 25.27
C PRO A 134 7.08 26.36 24.88
N GLN A 135 7.94 25.34 24.79
CA GLN A 135 9.34 25.51 24.42
C GLN A 135 9.47 25.96 22.96
N ILE A 136 8.70 25.35 22.05
CA ILE A 136 8.65 25.76 20.63
C ILE A 136 8.14 27.19 20.50
N LEU A 137 7.07 27.55 21.23
CA LEU A 137 6.54 28.91 21.24
C LEU A 137 7.60 29.90 21.74
N GLN A 138 8.24 29.61 22.87
CA GLN A 138 9.29 30.46 23.45
C GLN A 138 10.47 30.67 22.49
N THR A 139 10.97 29.63 21.83
CA THR A 139 12.02 29.77 20.80
C THR A 139 11.54 30.57 19.58
N CYS A 140 10.27 30.46 19.17
CA CYS A 140 9.72 31.32 18.11
C CYS A 140 9.64 32.80 18.54
N VAL A 141 9.36 33.10 19.82
CA VAL A 141 9.44 34.47 20.36
C VAL A 141 10.88 34.99 20.32
N GLU A 142 11.84 34.20 20.80
CA GLU A 142 13.28 34.54 20.78
C GLU A 142 13.79 34.80 19.36
N GLN A 143 13.27 34.08 18.36
CA GLN A 143 13.59 34.26 16.94
C GLN A 143 12.80 35.38 16.25
N ASN A 144 11.92 36.10 16.96
CA ASN A 144 11.02 37.12 16.44
C ASN A 144 10.03 36.63 15.35
N ASP A 145 9.82 35.32 15.22
CA ASP A 145 8.87 34.74 14.26
C ASP A 145 7.49 34.55 14.89
N PHE A 146 6.82 35.68 15.09
CA PHE A 146 5.47 35.72 15.66
C PHE A 146 4.47 34.98 14.76
N SER A 147 4.66 34.99 13.44
CA SER A 147 3.83 34.25 12.49
C SER A 147 3.77 32.75 12.79
N LYS A 148 4.93 32.09 13.01
CA LYS A 148 4.96 30.68 13.37
C LYS A 148 4.45 30.44 14.79
N ALA A 149 4.74 31.32 15.75
CA ALA A 149 4.23 31.22 17.12
C ALA A 149 2.68 31.25 17.18
N VAL A 150 2.05 32.21 16.52
CA VAL A 150 0.58 32.35 16.49
C VAL A 150 -0.08 31.15 15.82
N ASN A 151 0.38 30.75 14.63
CA ASN A 151 -0.23 29.63 13.90
C ASN A 151 -0.05 28.28 14.63
N THR A 152 1.07 28.06 15.33
CA THR A 152 1.27 26.84 16.13
C THR A 152 0.40 26.83 17.38
N PHE A 153 0.28 27.95 18.11
CA PHE A 153 -0.62 28.07 19.25
C PHE A 153 -2.09 27.82 18.87
N VAL A 154 -2.60 28.49 17.82
CA VAL A 154 -3.98 28.29 17.33
C VAL A 154 -4.24 26.83 16.92
N SER A 155 -3.24 26.13 16.37
CA SER A 155 -3.33 24.71 16.00
C SER A 155 -3.33 23.75 17.20
N ILE A 156 -2.93 24.23 18.38
CA ILE A 156 -2.71 23.47 19.62
C ILE A 156 -3.80 23.79 20.66
N GLN A 157 -4.28 25.03 20.72
CA GLN A 157 -5.33 25.53 21.60
C GLN A 157 -6.57 24.61 21.71
N PRO A 158 -7.26 24.19 20.63
CA PRO A 158 -8.45 23.32 20.73
C PRO A 158 -8.14 21.89 21.19
N LYS A 159 -6.86 21.50 21.25
CA LYS A 159 -6.40 20.21 21.79
C LYS A 159 -6.00 20.35 23.26
N LEU A 160 -5.36 21.46 23.63
CA LEU A 160 -5.11 21.82 25.04
C LEU A 160 -6.42 21.99 25.80
N GLU A 161 -7.39 22.73 25.25
CA GLU A 161 -8.78 22.87 25.77
C GLU A 161 -9.37 21.52 26.21
N LYS A 162 -9.33 20.51 25.32
CA LYS A 162 -9.85 19.17 25.58
C LYS A 162 -9.03 18.35 26.60
N LEU A 163 -7.80 18.78 26.87
CA LEU A 163 -6.87 18.15 27.80
C LEU A 163 -6.71 18.92 29.13
N LYS A 164 -7.41 20.06 29.31
CA LYS A 164 -7.40 20.89 30.54
C LYS A 164 -7.76 20.10 31.81
N ASN A 165 -8.44 18.96 31.69
CA ASN A 165 -8.81 18.06 32.79
C ASN A 165 -7.62 17.33 33.44
N LEU A 166 -6.42 17.32 32.83
CA LEU A 166 -5.22 16.72 33.41
C LEU A 166 -4.33 17.80 34.05
N PRO A 167 -3.97 17.72 35.35
CA PRO A 167 -3.21 18.78 36.04
C PRO A 167 -1.90 19.17 35.35
N SER A 168 -1.17 18.19 34.81
CA SER A 168 0.07 18.43 34.06
C SER A 168 -0.15 19.16 32.73
N MET A 169 -1.30 18.95 32.07
CA MET A 169 -1.65 19.65 30.83
C MET A 169 -2.23 21.03 31.10
N ALA A 170 -2.92 21.23 32.23
CA ALA A 170 -3.39 22.54 32.67
C ALA A 170 -2.24 23.52 32.92
N GLY A 171 -1.14 23.07 33.55
CA GLY A 171 0.08 23.87 33.70
C GLY A 171 0.69 24.28 32.36
N ILE A 172 0.91 23.31 31.46
CA ILE A 172 1.46 23.53 30.11
C ILE A 172 0.55 24.44 29.26
N ALA A 173 -0.78 24.34 29.41
CA ALA A 173 -1.73 25.23 28.78
C ALA A 173 -1.62 26.66 29.34
N SER A 174 -1.62 26.83 30.66
CA SER A 174 -1.40 28.13 31.33
C SER A 174 -0.11 28.79 30.88
N ASP A 175 0.99 28.02 30.77
CA ASP A 175 2.29 28.58 30.41
C ASP A 175 2.37 28.91 28.91
N SER A 176 1.71 28.12 28.04
CA SER A 176 1.52 28.47 26.63
C SER A 176 0.65 29.73 26.45
N GLU A 177 -0.43 29.86 27.22
CA GLU A 177 -1.32 31.02 27.24
C GLU A 177 -0.56 32.28 27.73
N LYS A 178 0.28 32.19 28.78
CA LYS A 178 1.16 33.28 29.24
C LYS A 178 2.21 33.68 28.21
N ILE A 179 2.86 32.73 27.55
CA ILE A 179 3.82 33.02 26.47
C ILE A 179 3.10 33.77 25.35
N MET A 180 1.89 33.35 24.99
CA MET A 180 1.13 34.00 23.92
C MET A 180 0.61 35.40 24.30
N GLU A 181 0.22 35.62 25.56
CA GLU A 181 -0.09 36.96 26.08
C GLU A 181 1.16 37.88 26.06
N GLY A 182 2.35 37.30 26.26
CA GLY A 182 3.63 37.99 26.04
C GLY A 182 3.89 38.34 24.58
N VAL A 183 3.59 37.42 23.64
CA VAL A 183 3.67 37.67 22.19
C VAL A 183 2.71 38.75 21.76
N LYS A 184 1.45 38.70 22.21
CA LYS A 184 0.44 39.74 21.95
C LYS A 184 1.01 41.13 22.31
N LYS A 185 1.51 41.30 23.53
CA LYS A 185 2.12 42.56 23.99
C LYS A 185 3.37 42.96 23.20
N GLN A 186 4.21 42.01 22.79
CA GLN A 186 5.37 42.32 21.95
C GLN A 186 4.98 42.74 20.53
N VAL A 187 3.91 42.18 19.96
CA VAL A 187 3.38 42.58 18.65
C VAL A 187 2.68 43.94 18.74
N GLU A 188 1.94 44.21 19.82
CA GLU A 188 1.35 45.53 20.12
C GLU A 188 2.43 46.60 20.30
N ILE A 189 3.47 46.35 21.10
CA ILE A 189 4.60 47.28 21.29
C ILE A 189 5.31 47.50 19.95
N LYS A 190 5.62 46.45 19.20
CA LYS A 190 6.24 46.61 17.86
C LYS A 190 5.35 47.38 16.90
N LEU A 191 4.04 47.18 16.92
CA LEU A 191 3.11 47.97 16.11
C LEU A 191 3.19 49.45 16.50
N SER A 192 3.14 49.78 17.79
CA SER A 192 3.30 51.17 18.26
C SER A 192 4.66 51.78 17.92
N GLU A 193 5.77 51.03 18.06
CA GLU A 193 7.12 51.51 17.73
C GLU A 193 7.35 51.68 16.22
N GLN A 194 6.71 50.84 15.37
CA GLN A 194 6.82 50.93 13.91
C GLN A 194 6.00 52.11 13.37
N LEU A 195 4.82 52.37 13.96
CA LEU A 195 4.00 53.54 13.69
C LEU A 195 4.72 54.84 14.13
N GLU A 196 5.15 54.93 15.40
CA GLU A 196 5.91 56.09 15.93
C GLU A 196 7.17 56.43 15.14
N ARG A 197 7.85 55.44 14.54
CA ARG A 197 9.10 55.65 13.80
C ARG A 197 8.93 55.91 12.31
N ARG A 198 7.70 55.95 11.78
CA ARG A 198 7.39 56.16 10.34
C ARG A 198 8.18 55.25 9.38
N LEU A 199 8.54 54.03 9.81
CA LEU A 199 9.46 53.15 9.07
C LEU A 199 8.79 51.92 8.43
N ILE A 200 8.00 52.22 7.38
CA ILE A 200 7.82 51.46 6.13
C ILE A 200 6.83 50.26 6.09
N SER A 201 6.07 50.27 4.98
CA SER A 201 5.22 49.22 4.39
C SER A 201 3.91 48.86 5.09
N SER A 202 2.81 49.23 4.43
CA SER A 202 1.44 48.76 4.67
C SER A 202 1.36 47.22 4.83
N GLU A 203 2.20 46.45 4.12
CA GLU A 203 2.23 44.99 4.25
C GLU A 203 2.67 44.51 5.65
N SER A 204 3.63 45.18 6.30
CA SER A 204 4.12 44.82 7.64
C SER A 204 3.04 45.08 8.71
N VAL A 205 2.35 46.22 8.59
CA VAL A 205 1.22 46.60 9.44
C VAL A 205 0.05 45.64 9.24
N ILE A 206 -0.30 45.30 7.99
CA ILE A 206 -1.35 44.32 7.67
C ILE A 206 -0.99 42.93 8.24
N GLN A 207 0.26 42.48 8.13
CA GLN A 207 0.69 41.21 8.72
C GLN A 207 0.56 41.23 10.25
N ALA A 208 0.99 42.30 10.93
CA ALA A 208 0.82 42.45 12.38
C ALA A 208 -0.67 42.43 12.79
N VAL A 209 -1.52 43.19 12.10
CA VAL A 209 -2.99 43.23 12.31
C VAL A 209 -3.63 41.85 12.06
N GLN A 210 -3.21 41.12 11.03
CA GLN A 210 -3.68 39.76 10.76
C GLN A 210 -3.26 38.74 11.85
N LEU A 211 -2.07 38.90 12.44
CA LEU A 211 -1.62 38.07 13.56
C LEU A 211 -2.40 38.38 14.84
N LEU A 212 -2.62 39.66 15.13
CA LEU A 212 -3.45 40.12 16.26
C LEU A 212 -4.90 39.62 16.14
N LYS A 213 -5.48 39.67 14.92
CA LYS A 213 -6.81 39.09 14.63
C LYS A 213 -6.85 37.56 14.79
N LYS A 214 -5.78 36.85 14.39
CA LYS A 214 -5.65 35.39 14.62
C LYS A 214 -5.52 35.00 16.09
N LEU A 215 -5.12 35.93 16.96
CA LEU A 215 -5.04 35.71 18.41
C LEU A 215 -6.34 35.98 19.18
N GLY A 216 -7.42 36.35 18.48
CA GLY A 216 -8.74 36.53 19.10
C GLY A 216 -8.90 37.84 19.89
N ILE A 217 -8.08 38.85 19.59
CA ILE A 217 -8.29 40.22 20.08
C ILE A 217 -9.58 40.75 19.44
N SER A 218 -10.47 41.34 20.26
CA SER A 218 -11.72 41.87 19.75
C SER A 218 -11.46 43.04 18.80
N GLU A 219 -12.21 43.11 17.70
CA GLU A 219 -12.00 44.12 16.65
C GLU A 219 -12.05 45.54 17.23
N ASN A 220 -12.99 45.79 18.16
CA ASN A 220 -13.10 47.04 18.92
C ASN A 220 -11.83 47.44 19.70
N GLU A 221 -11.08 46.49 20.27
CA GLU A 221 -9.92 46.81 21.11
C GLU A 221 -8.70 47.16 20.26
N LEU A 222 -8.54 46.46 19.11
CA LEU A 222 -7.55 46.78 18.09
C LEU A 222 -7.88 48.10 17.37
N GLU A 223 -9.16 48.33 17.04
CA GLU A 223 -9.65 49.60 16.48
C GLU A 223 -9.40 50.76 17.43
N ASN A 224 -9.76 50.66 18.71
CA ASN A 224 -9.50 51.73 19.69
C ASN A 224 -8.00 51.98 19.91
N GLN A 225 -7.16 50.93 19.92
CA GLN A 225 -5.71 51.13 20.01
C GLN A 225 -5.17 51.83 18.76
N LEU A 226 -5.52 51.39 17.56
CA LEU A 226 -5.17 52.05 16.30
C LEU A 226 -5.66 53.50 16.25
N LEU A 227 -6.92 53.76 16.64
CA LEU A 227 -7.49 55.09 16.70
C LEU A 227 -6.71 55.98 17.67
N SER A 228 -6.37 55.48 18.86
CA SER A 228 -5.60 56.24 19.85
C SER A 228 -4.16 56.51 19.40
N THR A 229 -3.54 55.60 18.64
CA THR A 229 -2.21 55.85 18.04
C THR A 229 -2.28 56.88 16.93
N PHE A 230 -3.25 56.80 16.02
CA PHE A 230 -3.46 57.80 14.96
C PHE A 230 -3.87 59.17 15.53
N GLU A 231 -4.72 59.22 16.55
CA GLU A 231 -5.11 60.44 17.24
C GLU A 231 -3.88 61.12 17.88
N ARG A 232 -3.05 60.35 18.60
CA ARG A 232 -1.79 60.84 19.18
C ARG A 232 -0.78 61.30 18.11
N GLU A 233 -0.71 60.62 16.97
CA GLU A 233 0.11 61.03 15.82
C GLU A 233 -0.38 62.34 15.21
N ILE A 234 -1.69 62.47 14.95
CA ILE A 234 -2.32 63.70 14.45
C ILE A 234 -2.08 64.86 15.42
N TYR A 235 -2.23 64.66 16.73
CA TYR A 235 -1.88 65.69 17.73
C TYR A 235 -0.38 66.04 17.72
N SER A 236 0.52 65.09 17.42
CA SER A 236 1.95 65.37 17.29
C SER A 236 2.29 66.18 16.04
N GLU A 237 1.65 65.88 14.90
CA GLU A 237 1.86 66.61 13.64
C GLU A 237 1.23 68.01 13.72
N LEU A 238 0.03 68.13 14.32
CA LEU A 238 -0.60 69.44 14.59
C LEU A 238 0.24 70.29 15.54
N ASN A 239 0.92 69.68 16.52
CA ASN A 239 1.85 70.42 17.39
C ASN A 239 3.11 70.88 16.64
N LYS A 240 3.71 70.04 15.78
CA LYS A 240 4.84 70.45 14.93
C LYS A 240 4.47 71.58 13.99
N LEU A 241 3.35 71.47 13.26
CA LEU A 241 2.86 72.52 12.37
C LEU A 241 2.55 73.82 13.12
N ARG A 242 2.04 73.72 14.37
CA ARG A 242 1.86 74.87 15.26
C ARG A 242 3.18 75.46 15.76
N GLU A 243 4.21 74.66 15.98
CA GLU A 243 5.55 75.15 16.32
C GLU A 243 6.18 75.86 15.12
N GLU A 244 6.05 75.30 13.91
CA GLU A 244 6.46 75.92 12.64
C GLU A 244 5.72 77.24 12.35
N GLU A 245 4.39 77.33 12.58
CA GLU A 245 3.65 78.60 12.50
C GLU A 245 4.16 79.66 13.49
N ASN A 246 4.56 79.26 14.70
CA ASN A 246 5.09 80.17 15.72
C ASN A 246 6.50 80.66 15.36
N GLU A 247 7.34 79.82 14.76
CA GLU A 247 8.67 80.23 14.29
C GLU A 247 8.60 81.22 13.11
N GLN A 248 7.62 81.04 12.20
CA GLN A 248 7.38 81.98 11.10
C GLN A 248 6.92 83.38 11.56
N GLN A 249 6.32 83.51 12.76
CA GLN A 249 5.84 84.79 13.29
C GLN A 249 6.90 85.63 14.02
N GLN A 250 8.13 85.13 14.22
CA GLN A 250 9.17 85.84 15.00
C GLN A 250 10.26 86.53 14.15
N GLN A 251 10.00 86.75 12.84
CA GLN A 251 10.87 87.46 11.90
C GLN A 251 10.03 88.28 10.90
N ILE A 252 10.23 89.58 10.62
CA ILE A 252 11.08 90.67 11.18
C ILE A 252 10.20 91.96 11.20
N PRO A 253 10.37 92.94 12.13
CA PRO A 253 9.50 94.11 12.18
C PRO A 253 9.78 95.12 11.06
N GLY A 254 8.78 95.37 10.20
CA GLY A 254 8.57 96.66 9.52
C GLY A 254 9.06 96.82 8.08
N GLU A 255 8.19 96.51 7.11
CA GLU A 255 7.81 97.40 5.98
C GLU A 255 6.54 96.85 5.28
N LEU A 256 5.82 97.69 4.52
CA LEU A 256 4.49 97.37 3.94
C LEU A 256 4.57 96.56 2.60
N PRO A 257 3.47 95.97 2.11
CA PRO A 257 3.51 94.64 1.49
C PRO A 257 3.62 94.63 -0.04
N THR A 258 4.40 93.69 -0.58
CA THR A 258 4.22 93.22 -1.98
C THR A 258 4.59 91.74 -2.20
N ASN A 259 4.09 90.83 -1.36
CA ASN A 259 3.60 89.54 -1.85
C ASN A 259 2.70 88.88 -0.81
N ILE A 260 1.41 88.72 -1.11
CA ILE A 260 0.61 87.69 -0.44
C ILE A 260 0.99 86.37 -1.11
N LYS A 261 2.13 85.81 -0.72
CA LYS A 261 2.28 84.37 -0.81
C LYS A 261 1.36 83.80 0.27
N PHE A 262 0.15 83.43 -0.16
CA PHE A 262 -0.51 82.27 0.43
C PHE A 262 0.56 81.19 0.62
N ASN A 263 0.68 80.61 1.82
CA ASN A 263 1.27 79.28 1.93
C ASN A 263 0.50 78.43 0.92
N ASP A 264 1.23 77.90 -0.06
CA ASP A 264 0.58 77.42 -1.27
C ASP A 264 -0.37 76.30 -0.87
N ILE A 265 -1.62 76.32 -1.37
CA ILE A 265 -2.58 75.25 -1.02
C ILE A 265 -1.99 73.89 -1.43
N PHE A 266 -1.14 73.88 -2.46
CA PHE A 266 -0.33 72.74 -2.86
C PHE A 266 0.75 72.33 -1.83
N GLU A 267 1.41 73.26 -1.14
CA GLU A 267 2.43 72.94 -0.14
C GLU A 267 1.78 72.41 1.16
N PHE A 268 0.63 72.96 1.56
CA PHE A 268 -0.20 72.41 2.64
C PHE A 268 -0.84 71.06 2.27
N VAL A 269 -1.22 70.86 1.00
CA VAL A 269 -1.72 69.57 0.51
C VAL A 269 -0.59 68.55 0.42
N ASP A 270 0.62 68.90 -0.03
CA ASP A 270 1.75 67.98 -0.12
C ASP A 270 2.33 67.60 1.25
N THR A 271 2.38 68.53 2.22
CA THR A 271 2.82 68.22 3.59
C THR A 271 1.73 67.59 4.44
N GLY A 272 0.48 68.07 4.37
CA GLY A 272 -0.61 67.65 5.25
C GLY A 272 -1.56 66.59 4.68
N CYS A 273 -1.91 66.64 3.40
CA CYS A 273 -2.96 65.78 2.82
C CYS A 273 -2.41 64.57 2.05
N CYS A 274 -1.32 64.72 1.28
CA CYS A 274 -0.64 63.64 0.58
C CYS A 274 -0.09 62.59 1.58
N HIS A 275 0.27 63.02 2.79
CA HIS A 275 0.69 62.12 3.86
C HIS A 275 -0.42 61.18 4.35
N PHE A 276 -1.69 61.61 4.27
CA PHE A 276 -2.86 60.83 4.69
C PHE A 276 -3.37 59.89 3.59
N LEU A 277 -3.12 60.23 2.32
CA LEU A 277 -3.66 59.55 1.13
C LEU A 277 -2.74 58.49 0.52
N THR A 278 -1.54 58.25 1.09
CA THR A 278 -0.54 57.29 0.58
C THR A 278 -0.43 56.02 1.44
N ASN A 279 -1.51 55.65 2.16
CA ASN A 279 -1.61 54.47 3.03
C ASN A 279 -2.34 53.30 2.34
#